data_AF-A0A536GIX8-F1
#
_entry.id   AF-A0A536GIX8-F1
#
_cell.length_a   1.000
_cell.length_b   1.000
_cell.length_c   1.000
_cell.angle_alpha   90.00
_cell.angle_beta   90.00
_cell.angle_gamma   90.00
#
_symmetry.space_group_name_H-M   'P 1'
#
loop_
_entity.id
_entity.type
_entity.pdbx_description
1 polymer ?
#
loop_
_entity_poly.entity_id
_entity_poly.type
_entity_poly.pdbx_seq_one_letter_code
_entity_poly.pdbx_strand_id
1 'polypeptide(L)'
;MTKDPSSNGRSPAPAAPVPAPASPSPAHAAPPPRALPGGGEARRHTLIAIVLDKPGVLNRVASLMRARNFNIDSLAVSRTDQPDVSRMTITLHGDDVAVEQAA
;
A
#
# COMPACT_ATOMS: atom_id res chain seq x y z
N MET A 1 -45.69 -33.93 77.00
CA MET A 1 -45.99 -34.62 75.72
C MET A 1 -45.32 -33.83 74.60
N THR A 2 -44.14 -34.27 74.15
CA THR A 2 -43.94 -35.06 72.91
C THR A 2 -43.90 -34.09 71.72
N LYS A 3 -42.77 -33.81 71.05
CA LYS A 3 -41.80 -34.74 70.43
C LYS A 3 -40.56 -33.96 69.94
N ASP A 4 -39.35 -34.49 70.17
CA ASP A 4 -38.14 -34.19 69.38
C ASP A 4 -38.19 -34.97 68.03
N PRO A 5 -37.09 -35.11 67.25
CA PRO A 5 -36.65 -34.19 66.19
C PRO A 5 -36.55 -34.93 64.84
N SER A 6 -36.69 -34.23 63.71
CA SER A 6 -36.27 -34.78 62.41
C SER A 6 -35.30 -33.83 61.74
N SER A 7 -34.03 -34.17 61.92
CA SER A 7 -32.96 -34.05 60.96
C SER A 7 -33.47 -33.97 59.52
N ASN A 8 -33.04 -32.95 58.79
CA ASN A 8 -32.55 -33.15 57.44
C ASN A 8 -31.48 -32.10 57.14
N GLY A 9 -30.25 -32.46 57.49
CA GLY A 9 -29.07 -31.83 56.94
C GLY A 9 -29.00 -32.10 55.44
N ARG A 10 -28.90 -31.03 54.66
CA ARG A 10 -28.29 -31.10 53.34
C ARG A 10 -27.72 -29.73 52.97
N SER A 11 -26.48 -29.50 53.36
CA SER A 11 -25.68 -28.42 52.81
C SER A 11 -25.48 -28.67 51.30
N PRO A 12 -25.72 -27.68 50.43
CA PRO A 12 -25.37 -27.83 49.02
C PRO A 12 -23.85 -27.81 48.88
N ALA A 13 -23.30 -28.81 48.19
CA ALA A 13 -21.88 -28.88 47.85
C ALA A 13 -21.46 -27.66 46.99
N PRO A 14 -20.23 -27.15 47.11
CA PRO A 14 -19.77 -26.05 46.27
C PRO A 14 -19.69 -26.52 44.81
N ALA A 15 -20.39 -25.82 43.91
CA ALA A 15 -20.28 -26.03 42.48
C ALA A 15 -18.84 -25.75 42.03
N ALA A 16 -18.21 -26.72 41.39
CA ALA A 16 -16.90 -26.55 40.76
C ALA A 16 -16.96 -25.43 39.70
N PRO A 17 -15.89 -24.63 39.53
CA PRO A 17 -15.86 -23.59 38.52
C PRO A 17 -15.89 -24.23 37.13
N VAL A 18 -16.91 -23.88 36.33
CA VAL A 18 -16.96 -24.18 34.90
C VAL A 18 -15.74 -23.55 34.21
N PRO A 19 -14.97 -24.29 33.39
CA PRO A 19 -13.86 -23.72 32.66
C PRO A 19 -14.38 -22.73 31.60
N ALA A 20 -13.84 -21.51 31.59
CA ALA A 20 -14.12 -20.53 30.55
C ALA A 20 -13.71 -21.06 29.17
N PRO A 21 -14.43 -20.72 28.08
CA PRO A 21 -14.06 -21.18 26.75
C PRO A 21 -12.68 -20.65 26.35
N ALA A 22 -11.79 -21.55 25.95
CA ALA A 22 -10.47 -21.20 25.45
C ALA A 22 -10.59 -20.32 24.20
N SER A 23 -9.87 -19.19 24.18
CA SER A 23 -9.83 -18.27 23.03
C SER A 23 -9.32 -19.02 21.78
N PRO A 24 -9.95 -18.87 20.60
CA PRO A 24 -9.45 -19.51 19.40
C PRO A 24 -8.11 -18.88 19.01
N SER A 25 -7.07 -19.71 18.90
CA SER A 25 -5.79 -19.28 18.34
C SER A 25 -6.01 -18.84 16.89
N PRO A 26 -5.49 -17.67 16.45
CA PRO A 26 -5.70 -17.20 15.09
C PRO A 26 -4.95 -18.09 14.11
N ALA A 27 -5.68 -19.00 13.47
CA ALA A 27 -5.19 -19.75 12.32
C ALA A 27 -5.02 -18.74 11.17
N HIS A 28 -3.77 -18.54 10.74
CA HIS A 28 -3.30 -17.54 9.78
C HIS A 28 -3.29 -16.09 10.29
N ALA A 29 -2.20 -15.74 10.98
CA ALA A 29 -1.73 -14.36 10.96
C ALA A 29 -1.52 -13.95 9.51
N ALA A 30 -2.19 -12.89 9.07
CA ALA A 30 -1.95 -12.29 7.76
C ALA A 30 -0.44 -12.04 7.62
N PRO A 31 0.18 -12.37 6.47
CA PRO A 31 1.58 -12.05 6.25
C PRO A 31 1.78 -10.55 6.53
N PRO A 32 2.90 -10.15 7.18
CA PRO A 32 3.14 -8.75 7.46
C PRO A 32 3.05 -7.95 6.15
N PRO A 33 2.50 -6.73 6.18
CA PRO A 33 2.43 -5.90 5.00
C PRO A 33 3.84 -5.81 4.40
N ARG A 34 4.02 -6.35 3.19
CA ARG A 34 5.27 -6.14 2.46
C ARG A 34 5.44 -4.63 2.35
N ALA A 35 6.55 -4.12 2.86
CA ALA A 35 6.94 -2.76 2.56
C ALA A 35 7.02 -2.66 1.03
N LEU A 36 6.03 -1.98 0.44
CA LEU A 36 6.18 -1.46 -0.91
C LEU A 36 7.42 -0.57 -0.83
N PRO A 37 8.43 -0.78 -1.68
CA PRO A 37 9.51 0.18 -1.71
C PRO A 37 8.88 1.53 -2.11
N GLY A 38 9.39 2.64 -1.56
CA GLY A 38 8.75 3.95 -1.65
C GLY A 38 8.06 4.31 -0.34
N GLY A 39 8.50 5.38 0.31
CA GLY A 39 7.97 5.80 1.61
C GLY A 39 6.53 6.34 1.56
N GLY A 40 5.85 6.23 0.42
CA GLY A 40 4.58 6.91 0.14
C GLY A 40 4.72 8.44 0.04
N GLU A 41 5.94 8.97 0.18
CA GLU A 41 6.23 10.38 0.02
C GLU A 41 6.37 10.70 -1.46
N ALA A 42 5.35 11.37 -2.02
CA ALA A 42 5.43 11.88 -3.38
C ALA A 42 6.48 12.99 -3.48
N ARG A 43 7.61 12.71 -4.13
CA ARG A 43 8.70 13.67 -4.35
C ARG A 43 8.68 14.18 -5.78
N ARG A 44 9.40 15.28 -6.01
CA ARG A 44 9.59 15.84 -7.36
C ARG A 44 10.75 15.12 -8.04
N HIS A 45 10.49 14.59 -9.23
CA HIS A 45 11.49 13.92 -10.06
C HIS A 45 11.62 14.62 -11.40
N THR A 46 12.84 14.68 -11.92
CA THR A 46 13.12 15.19 -13.26
C THR A 46 13.73 14.08 -14.11
N LEU A 47 13.03 13.74 -15.19
CA LEU A 47 13.46 12.76 -16.18
C LEU A 47 13.94 13.49 -17.44
N ILE A 48 15.03 13.01 -18.02
CA ILE A 48 15.54 13.48 -19.31
C ILE A 48 15.47 12.30 -20.28
N ALA A 49 14.64 12.45 -21.31
CA ALA A 49 14.47 11.45 -22.36
C ALA A 49 15.06 11.96 -23.67
N ILE A 50 15.81 11.11 -24.36
CA ILE A 50 16.23 11.33 -25.74
C ILE A 50 15.20 10.67 -26.64
N VAL A 51 14.57 11.46 -27.50
CA VAL A 51 13.45 11.02 -28.34
C VAL A 51 13.68 11.40 -29.79
N LEU A 52 13.03 10.68 -30.71
CA LEU A 52 13.02 11.03 -32.12
C LEU A 52 12.11 12.24 -32.37
N ASP A 53 12.53 13.18 -33.21
CA ASP A 53 11.74 14.36 -33.61
C ASP A 53 10.74 14.00 -34.72
N LYS A 54 9.73 13.19 -34.37
CA LYS A 54 8.68 12.73 -35.29
C LYS A 54 7.28 13.13 -34.79
N PRO A 55 6.32 13.38 -35.71
CA PRO A 55 4.95 13.66 -35.33
C PRO A 55 4.37 12.59 -34.41
N GLY A 56 3.72 13.01 -33.32
CA GLY A 56 3.06 12.13 -32.35
C GLY A 56 3.95 11.64 -31.19
N VAL A 57 5.27 11.85 -31.23
CA VAL A 57 6.17 11.42 -30.13
C VAL A 57 5.85 12.13 -28.82
N LEU A 58 5.63 13.46 -28.84
CA LEU A 58 5.24 14.22 -27.64
C LEU A 58 3.96 13.67 -27.02
N ASN A 59 2.92 13.44 -27.84
CA ASN A 59 1.65 12.92 -27.35
C ASN A 59 1.79 11.53 -26.74
N ARG A 60 2.66 10.69 -27.32
CA ARG A 60 2.94 9.34 -26.80
C ARG A 60 3.66 9.37 -25.46
N VAL A 61 4.59 10.30 -25.26
CA VAL A 61 5.26 10.45 -23.96
C VAL A 61 4.29 10.99 -22.91
N ALA A 62 3.51 12.02 -23.23
CA ALA A 62 2.52 12.56 -22.31
C ALA A 62 1.44 11.53 -21.92
N SER A 63 0.99 10.71 -22.88
CA SER A 63 0.00 9.66 -22.62
C SER A 63 0.55 8.53 -21.77
N LEU A 64 1.83 8.15 -21.93
CA LEU A 64 2.50 7.16 -21.09
C LEU A 64 2.54 7.62 -19.62
N MET A 65 2.93 8.87 -19.38
CA MET A 65 2.97 9.43 -18.02
C MET A 65 1.60 9.43 -17.37
N ARG A 66 0.56 9.83 -18.12
CA ARG A 66 -0.83 9.77 -17.66
C ARG A 66 -1.27 8.34 -17.35
N ALA A 67 -0.95 7.37 -18.21
CA ALA A 67 -1.34 5.96 -18.05
C ALA A 67 -0.72 5.32 -16.80
N ARG A 68 0.43 5.85 -16.35
CA ARG A 68 1.10 5.43 -15.11
C ARG A 68 0.66 6.24 -13.89
N ASN A 69 -0.35 7.09 -14.04
CA ASN A 69 -0.90 7.91 -12.96
C ASN A 69 0.12 8.89 -12.36
N PHE A 70 1.09 9.35 -13.18
CA PHE A 70 1.98 10.47 -12.80
C PHE A 70 1.35 11.80 -13.16
N ASN A 71 1.47 12.76 -12.25
CA ASN A 71 1.16 14.14 -12.55
C ASN A 71 2.39 14.83 -13.15
N ILE A 72 2.24 15.47 -14.31
CA ILE A 72 3.31 16.23 -14.95
C ILE A 72 3.24 17.68 -14.47
N ASP A 73 4.29 18.14 -13.80
CA ASP A 73 4.45 19.55 -13.42
C ASP A 73 4.90 20.39 -14.61
N SER A 74 5.90 19.89 -15.34
CA SER A 74 6.48 20.60 -16.47
C SER A 74 7.01 19.61 -17.50
N LEU A 75 6.83 19.94 -18.78
CA LEU A 75 7.44 19.22 -19.89
C LEU A 75 8.02 20.25 -20.86
N ALA A 76 9.32 20.14 -21.11
CA ALA A 76 10.04 20.97 -22.07
C ALA A 76 10.70 20.09 -23.14
N VAL A 77 10.67 20.55 -24.38
CA VAL A 77 11.32 19.87 -25.52
C VAL A 77 12.32 20.83 -26.14
N SER A 78 13.51 20.31 -26.45
CA SER A 78 14.56 21.05 -27.12
C SER A 78 15.16 20.19 -28.23
N ARG A 79 15.36 20.76 -29.42
CA ARG A 79 16.08 20.07 -30.49
C ARG A 79 17.55 19.92 -30.10
N THR A 80 18.15 18.79 -30.44
CA THR A 80 19.58 18.55 -30.19
C THR A 80 20.44 18.99 -31.37
N ASP A 81 21.76 18.84 -31.25
CA ASP A 81 22.74 19.02 -32.33
C ASP A 81 22.60 17.95 -33.43
N GLN A 82 22.08 16.77 -33.08
CA GLN A 82 21.78 15.73 -34.03
C GLN A 82 20.42 15.99 -34.70
N PRO A 83 20.36 15.96 -36.05
CA PRO A 83 19.09 16.05 -36.77
C PRO A 83 18.20 14.86 -36.38
N ASP A 84 16.89 15.11 -36.36
CA ASP A 84 15.85 14.13 -36.01
C ASP A 84 15.86 13.61 -34.56
N VAL A 85 16.66 14.21 -33.67
CA VAL A 85 16.71 13.88 -32.24
C VAL A 85 16.41 15.11 -31.39
N SER A 86 15.54 14.91 -30.39
CA SER A 86 15.10 15.92 -29.43
C SER A 86 15.35 15.44 -28.00
N ARG A 87 15.69 16.38 -27.12
CA ARG A 87 15.78 16.17 -25.67
C ARG A 87 14.50 16.63 -25.03
N MET A 88 13.83 15.74 -24.30
CA MET A 88 12.64 16.05 -23.53
C MET A 88 12.97 16.03 -22.05
N THR A 89 12.65 17.10 -21.34
CA THR A 89 12.81 17.21 -19.89
C THR A 89 11.43 17.21 -19.25
N ILE A 90 11.19 16.28 -18.35
CA ILE A 90 9.87 16.03 -17.75
C ILE A 90 10.03 16.08 -16.24
N THR A 91 9.28 16.96 -15.58
CA THR A 91 9.20 17.04 -14.13
C THR A 91 7.88 16.44 -13.67
N LEU A 92 7.95 15.49 -12.74
CA LEU A 92 6.83 14.71 -12.25
C LEU A 92 6.78 14.77 -10.72
N HIS A 93 5.59 14.64 -10.14
CA HIS A 93 5.42 14.28 -8.73
C HIS A 93 4.96 12.84 -8.61
N GLY A 94 5.69 12.01 -7.86
CA GLY A 94 5.39 10.59 -7.69
C GLY A 94 6.16 9.96 -6.54
N ASP A 95 5.75 8.77 -6.11
CA ASP A 95 6.50 7.96 -5.15
C ASP A 95 7.80 7.46 -5.80
N ASP A 96 8.90 7.42 -5.04
CA ASP A 96 10.26 7.10 -5.52
C ASP A 96 10.27 5.79 -6.33
N VAL A 97 9.46 4.80 -5.92
CA VAL A 97 9.36 3.51 -6.60
C VAL A 97 8.49 3.50 -7.84
N ALA A 98 7.50 4.37 -7.91
CA ALA A 98 6.75 4.53 -9.13
C ALA A 98 7.67 5.11 -10.22
N VAL A 99 8.52 6.08 -9.88
CA VAL A 99 9.40 6.76 -10.84
C VAL A 99 10.52 5.86 -11.36
N GLU A 100 11.16 5.03 -10.52
CA GLU A 100 12.15 4.05 -11.00
C GLU A 100 11.57 3.06 -12.02
N GLN A 101 10.28 2.74 -11.94
CA GLN A 101 9.60 1.83 -12.88
C GLN A 101 9.15 2.51 -14.18
N ALA A 102 9.26 3.84 -14.26
CA ALA A 102 8.85 4.66 -15.41
C ALA A 102 10.04 5.14 -16.27
N ALA A 103 11.26 5.01 -15.74
CA ALA A 103 12.53 5.27 -16.44
C ALA A 103 12.97 4.03 -17.25
#